data_AF-A0A6I5NQD7-F1
#
_entry.id   AF-A0A6I5NQD7-F1
#
_cell.length_a   1.000
_cell.length_b   1.000
_cell.length_c   1.000
_cell.angle_alpha   90.00
_cell.angle_beta   90.00
_cell.angle_gamma   90.00
#
_symmetry.space_group_name_H-M   'P 1'
#
loop_
_entity.id
_entity.type
_entity.pdbx_description
1 polymer ?
#
loop_
_entity_poly.entity_id
_entity_poly.type
_entity_poly.pdbx_seq_one_letter_code
_entity_poly.pdbx_strand_id
1 'polypeptide(L)'
;MDLLVVRDSVELAYDAFGDGGDPLVLLIPGAGAPAQFWPDFFCRDLAAHGRFVVRYSHRDTSYSTHFDEPYSIDELLLDLLALLEKLDKGTAHLVGHSMGGYLAQMVMCNFPALAASVTSISAGSTVTPKMYAELGMTSAKESTWQKLMENQPTGNFEKDLSGWVESWRFLNGDRPFDEQAAVQYTSALICWRPAQFPGRNQSYPRHDHCSKHSCKDGLRVGLSSTCHSRFGRPTRSDR
;
A
#
# COMPACT_ATOMS: atom_id res chain seq x y z
N MET A 1 12.43 2.03 2.64
CA MET A 1 11.66 1.00 3.34
C MET A 1 12.49 0.49 4.47
N ASP A 2 11.96 0.58 5.67
CA ASP A 2 12.56 0.13 6.91
C ASP A 2 11.75 -1.05 7.46
N LEU A 3 12.31 -1.79 8.41
CA LEU A 3 11.63 -2.86 9.12
C LEU A 3 11.37 -2.43 10.56
N LEU A 4 10.17 -2.72 11.04
CA LEU A 4 9.79 -2.50 12.42
C LEU A 4 9.28 -3.79 13.05
N VAL A 5 9.93 -4.22 14.14
CA VAL A 5 9.42 -5.31 14.97
C VAL A 5 8.19 -4.81 15.71
N VAL A 6 7.00 -5.28 15.33
CA VAL A 6 5.75 -4.88 15.98
C VAL A 6 5.34 -5.88 17.05
N ARG A 7 5.65 -7.16 16.86
CA ARG A 7 5.40 -8.26 17.81
C ARG A 7 6.57 -9.25 17.76
N ASP A 8 6.70 -10.12 18.77
CA ASP A 8 7.86 -11.01 18.98
C ASP A 8 8.30 -11.83 17.74
N SER A 9 7.38 -12.13 16.83
CA SER A 9 7.65 -12.85 15.57
C SER A 9 7.27 -12.08 14.30
N VAL A 10 6.88 -10.81 14.40
CA VAL A 10 6.37 -10.04 13.26
C VAL A 10 7.18 -8.76 13.07
N GLU A 11 7.87 -8.69 11.94
CA GLU A 11 8.48 -7.48 11.39
C GLU A 11 7.63 -6.99 10.21
N LEU A 12 7.27 -5.71 10.22
CA LEU A 12 6.55 -5.10 9.11
C LEU A 12 7.48 -4.16 8.33
N ALA A 13 7.48 -4.31 7.01
CA ALA A 13 8.14 -3.38 6.11
C ALA A 13 7.28 -2.13 5.94
N TYR A 14 7.88 -0.96 6.13
CA TYR A 14 7.18 0.33 6.04
C TYR A 14 8.04 1.43 5.41
N ASP A 15 7.38 2.45 4.87
CA ASP A 15 8.00 3.72 4.47
C ASP A 15 7.33 4.86 5.24
N ALA A 16 8.11 5.90 5.54
CA ALA A 16 7.62 7.13 6.15
C ALA A 16 7.99 8.35 5.30
N PHE A 17 7.10 9.35 5.29
CA PHE A 17 7.25 10.58 4.52
C PHE A 17 6.81 11.79 5.37
N GLY A 18 7.46 12.94 5.20
CA GLY A 18 7.16 14.16 5.93
C GLY A 18 7.90 14.28 7.27
N ASP A 19 7.53 15.29 8.06
CA ASP A 19 8.10 15.52 9.39
C ASP A 19 7.38 14.65 10.42
N GLY A 20 8.12 13.94 11.27
CA GLY A 20 7.56 13.12 12.34
C GLY A 20 6.80 13.91 13.41
N GLY A 21 6.93 15.23 13.45
CA GLY A 21 6.13 16.12 14.31
C GLY A 21 4.72 16.41 13.80
N ASP A 22 4.44 16.12 12.52
CA ASP A 22 3.13 16.37 11.90
C ASP A 22 2.09 15.28 12.26
N PRO A 23 0.78 15.56 12.11
CA PRO A 23 -0.26 14.56 12.35
C PRO A 23 -0.11 13.31 11.47
N LEU A 24 -0.19 12.13 12.08
CA LEU A 24 -0.02 10.84 11.43
C LEU A 24 -1.17 10.52 10.47
N VAL A 25 -0.81 10.13 9.24
CA VAL A 25 -1.68 9.46 8.28
C VAL A 25 -1.12 8.06 8.05
N LEU A 26 -1.88 7.03 8.42
CA LEU A 26 -1.49 5.63 8.21
C LEU A 26 -2.26 5.04 7.02
N LEU A 27 -1.52 4.66 5.99
CA LEU A 27 -2.05 4.06 4.76
C LEU A 27 -2.03 2.53 4.88
N ILE A 28 -3.21 1.92 4.89
CA ILE A 28 -3.42 0.49 5.13
C ILE A 28 -3.78 -0.18 3.79
N PRO A 29 -2.89 -0.99 3.19
CA PRO A 29 -3.15 -1.63 1.91
C PRO A 29 -4.20 -2.75 2.01
N GLY A 30 -4.71 -3.17 0.85
CA GLY A 30 -5.62 -4.31 0.72
C GLY A 30 -4.92 -5.67 0.88
N ALA A 31 -5.70 -6.74 0.77
CA ALA A 31 -5.19 -8.11 0.87
C ALA A 31 -4.14 -8.39 -0.22
N GLY A 32 -2.98 -8.91 0.18
CA GLY A 32 -1.86 -9.23 -0.71
C GLY A 32 -1.19 -8.03 -1.38
N ALA A 33 -1.66 -6.80 -1.13
CA ALA A 33 -1.11 -5.60 -1.72
C ALA A 33 0.08 -5.10 -0.87
N PRO A 34 1.25 -4.86 -1.47
CA PRO A 34 2.39 -4.34 -0.74
C PRO A 34 2.21 -2.85 -0.45
N ALA A 35 3.04 -2.28 0.43
CA ALA A 35 2.97 -0.87 0.82
C ALA A 35 2.92 0.10 -0.38
N GLN A 36 3.67 -0.22 -1.45
CA GLN A 36 3.81 0.55 -2.68
C GLN A 36 2.52 0.60 -3.52
N PHE A 37 1.49 -0.17 -3.16
CA PHE A 37 0.12 0.06 -3.62
C PHE A 37 -0.27 1.53 -3.47
N TRP A 38 0.15 2.16 -2.37
CA TRP A 38 0.11 3.61 -2.19
C TRP A 38 1.34 4.23 -2.86
N PRO A 39 1.22 4.89 -4.01
CA PRO A 39 2.39 5.31 -4.78
C PRO A 39 3.13 6.48 -4.11
N ASP A 40 4.43 6.58 -4.35
CA ASP A 40 5.30 7.60 -3.74
C ASP A 40 4.79 9.03 -3.95
N PHE A 41 4.28 9.36 -5.14
CA PHE A 41 3.78 10.70 -5.42
C PHE A 41 2.60 11.04 -4.51
N PHE A 42 1.72 10.08 -4.23
CA PHE A 42 0.57 10.28 -3.36
C PHE A 42 1.00 10.49 -1.90
N CYS A 43 1.94 9.68 -1.41
CA CYS A 43 2.48 9.83 -0.06
C CYS A 43 3.22 11.18 0.11
N ARG A 44 4.02 11.57 -0.89
CA ARG A 44 4.76 12.84 -0.88
C ARG A 44 3.85 14.06 -0.96
N ASP A 45 2.76 13.98 -1.72
CA ASP A 45 1.76 15.04 -1.83
C ASP A 45 1.09 15.29 -0.48
N LEU A 46 0.61 14.23 0.18
CA LEU A 46 0.06 14.32 1.54
C LEU A 46 1.07 14.91 2.53
N ALA A 47 2.34 14.47 2.46
CA ALA A 47 3.40 14.98 3.34
C ALA A 47 3.70 16.47 3.09
N ALA A 48 3.68 16.93 1.84
CA ALA A 48 3.83 18.34 1.49
C ALA A 48 2.69 19.22 2.05
N HIS A 49 1.56 18.61 2.41
CA HIS A 49 0.43 19.23 3.08
C HIS A 49 0.44 19.07 4.62
N GLY A 50 1.63 18.89 5.22
CA GLY A 50 1.82 18.92 6.68
C GLY A 50 1.32 17.64 7.36
N ARG A 51 1.63 16.48 6.78
CA ARG A 51 1.26 15.17 7.31
C ARG A 51 2.50 14.29 7.47
N PHE A 52 2.54 13.55 8.56
CA PHE A 52 3.48 12.45 8.71
C PHE A 52 2.82 11.20 8.13
N VAL A 53 3.27 10.76 6.95
CA VAL A 53 2.61 9.66 6.23
C VAL A 53 3.41 8.39 6.41
N VAL A 54 2.75 7.33 6.90
CA VAL A 54 3.31 5.98 6.99
C VAL A 54 2.49 5.05 6.10
N ARG A 55 3.16 4.23 5.29
CA ARG A 55 2.58 3.09 4.57
C ARG A 55 3.35 1.83 4.95
N TYR A 56 2.69 0.68 5.01
CA TYR A 56 3.33 -0.58 5.40
C TYR A 56 2.79 -1.77 4.59
N SER A 57 3.50 -2.89 4.60
CA SER A 57 3.04 -4.17 4.07
C SER A 57 2.60 -5.08 5.21
N HIS A 58 1.45 -5.75 5.08
CA HIS A 58 1.00 -6.76 6.04
C HIS A 58 2.02 -7.91 6.14
N ARG A 59 1.93 -8.75 7.18
CA ARG A 59 2.57 -10.07 7.17
C ARG A 59 2.23 -10.84 5.88
N ASP A 60 3.11 -11.74 5.46
CA ASP A 60 3.04 -12.47 4.18
C ASP A 60 3.03 -11.60 2.93
N THR A 61 3.41 -10.33 3.07
CA THR A 61 3.42 -9.40 1.94
C THR A 61 4.76 -8.67 1.86
N SER A 62 5.36 -8.68 0.68
CA SER A 62 6.57 -7.91 0.37
C SER A 62 7.76 -8.28 1.26
N TYR A 63 8.24 -7.38 2.13
CA TYR A 63 9.42 -7.59 3.00
C TYR A 63 9.07 -7.82 4.46
N SER A 64 7.78 -7.87 4.79
CA SER A 64 7.32 -8.23 6.12
C SER A 64 7.55 -9.73 6.38
N THR A 65 7.44 -10.16 7.64
CA THR A 65 7.55 -11.59 8.00
C THR A 65 6.58 -12.44 7.18
N HIS A 66 7.05 -13.60 6.70
CA HIS A 66 6.25 -14.62 6.04
C HIS A 66 5.99 -15.81 6.96
N PHE A 67 4.81 -16.39 6.84
CA PHE A 67 4.28 -17.51 7.60
C PHE A 67 3.78 -18.57 6.63
N ASP A 68 4.00 -19.85 6.97
CA ASP A 68 3.46 -20.98 6.19
C ASP A 68 2.05 -21.39 6.67
N GLU A 69 1.65 -20.93 7.85
CA GLU A 69 0.38 -21.28 8.49
C GLU A 69 -0.69 -20.20 8.29
N PRO A 70 -1.97 -20.59 8.10
CA PRO A 70 -3.07 -19.64 7.99
C PRO A 70 -3.21 -18.74 9.23
N TYR A 71 -3.58 -17.49 9.01
CA TYR A 71 -3.89 -16.53 10.07
C TYR A 71 -5.24 -15.85 9.84
N SER A 72 -5.84 -15.33 10.91
CA SER A 72 -7.11 -14.62 10.85
C SER A 72 -6.93 -13.13 10.54
N ILE A 73 -8.03 -12.46 10.19
CA ILE A 73 -8.03 -10.99 10.07
C ILE A 73 -7.75 -10.29 11.41
N ASP A 74 -8.03 -10.97 12.53
CA ASP A 74 -7.73 -10.47 13.87
C ASP A 74 -6.23 -10.39 14.10
N GLU A 75 -5.45 -11.33 13.56
CA GLU A 75 -3.98 -11.27 13.60
C GLU A 75 -3.44 -10.05 12.85
N LEU A 76 -4.04 -9.70 11.69
CA LEU A 76 -3.70 -8.48 10.96
C LEU A 76 -4.09 -7.21 11.73
N LEU A 77 -5.21 -7.24 12.45
CA LEU A 77 -5.62 -6.14 13.32
C LEU A 77 -4.64 -5.96 14.49
N LEU A 78 -4.22 -7.04 15.13
CA LEU A 78 -3.25 -7.00 16.22
C LEU A 78 -1.89 -6.43 15.75
N ASP A 79 -1.45 -6.77 14.54
CA ASP A 79 -0.24 -6.18 13.96
C ASP A 79 -0.38 -4.68 13.70
N LEU A 80 -1.54 -4.26 13.18
CA LEU A 80 -1.85 -2.85 12.94
C LEU A 80 -1.87 -2.05 14.25
N LEU A 81 -2.48 -2.59 15.31
CA LEU A 81 -2.51 -1.96 16.63
C LEU A 81 -1.10 -1.85 17.21
N ALA A 82 -0.30 -2.90 17.10
CA ALA A 82 1.10 -2.89 17.54
C ALA A 82 1.94 -1.90 16.72
N LEU A 83 1.71 -1.77 15.42
CA LEU A 83 2.35 -0.74 14.58
C LEU A 83 2.00 0.66 15.07
N LEU A 84 0.72 0.95 15.31
CA LEU A 84 0.27 2.25 15.84
C LEU A 84 0.91 2.56 17.20
N GLU A 85 1.00 1.58 18.09
CA GLU A 85 1.69 1.70 19.38
C GLU A 85 3.17 2.04 19.20
N LYS A 86 3.89 1.32 18.32
CA LYS A 86 5.32 1.55 18.07
C LYS A 86 5.62 2.90 17.42
N LEU A 87 4.71 3.41 16.59
CA LEU A 87 4.84 4.75 16.01
C LEU A 87 4.65 5.85 17.06
N ASP A 88 3.91 5.56 18.13
CA ASP A 88 3.69 6.40 19.32
C ASP A 88 3.28 7.85 18.98
N LYS A 89 2.23 7.98 18.16
CA LYS A 89 1.68 9.29 17.72
C LYS A 89 0.34 9.67 18.36
N GLY A 90 -0.15 8.88 19.31
CA GLY A 90 -1.47 9.06 19.93
C GLY A 90 -2.61 8.68 18.99
N THR A 91 -3.05 9.60 18.12
CA THR A 91 -4.13 9.35 17.15
C THR A 91 -3.62 9.38 15.71
N ALA A 92 -4.25 8.62 14.83
CA ALA A 92 -3.93 8.57 13.41
C ALA A 92 -5.15 8.83 12.52
N HIS A 93 -4.92 9.47 11.37
CA HIS A 93 -5.86 9.43 10.26
C HIS A 93 -5.65 8.12 9.49
N LEU A 94 -6.60 7.19 9.60
CA LEU A 94 -6.49 5.87 8.97
C LEU A 94 -7.09 5.90 7.58
N VAL A 95 -6.32 5.51 6.57
CA VAL A 95 -6.79 5.43 5.17
C VAL A 95 -6.61 3.99 4.70
N GLY A 96 -7.72 3.29 4.49
CA GLY A 96 -7.70 1.87 4.17
C GLY A 96 -8.32 1.55 2.82
N HIS A 97 -7.63 0.73 2.02
CA HIS A 97 -8.16 0.20 0.77
C HIS A 97 -8.61 -1.26 0.94
N SER A 98 -9.81 -1.60 0.49
CA SER A 98 -10.34 -2.98 0.52
C SER A 98 -10.25 -3.59 1.93
N MET A 99 -9.54 -4.71 2.11
CA MET A 99 -9.26 -5.29 3.44
C MET A 99 -8.68 -4.26 4.44
N GLY A 100 -7.84 -3.33 3.97
CA GLY A 100 -7.32 -2.25 4.82
C GLY A 100 -8.39 -1.29 5.31
N GLY A 101 -9.44 -1.05 4.50
CA GLY A 101 -10.61 -0.26 4.90
C GLY A 101 -11.45 -0.98 5.96
N TYR A 102 -11.49 -2.31 5.92
CA TYR A 102 -12.12 -3.11 6.97
C TYR A 102 -11.33 -3.03 8.29
N LEU A 103 -10.00 -3.15 8.24
CA LEU A 103 -9.14 -2.98 9.42
C LEU A 103 -9.29 -1.58 10.04
N ALA A 104 -9.31 -0.53 9.21
CA ALA A 104 -9.50 0.85 9.68
C ALA A 104 -10.84 1.03 10.42
N GLN A 105 -11.92 0.45 9.91
CA GLN A 105 -13.23 0.44 10.56
C GLN A 105 -13.19 -0.30 11.90
N MET A 106 -12.52 -1.46 11.97
CA MET A 106 -12.37 -2.19 13.24
C MET A 106 -11.61 -1.38 14.29
N VAL A 107 -10.56 -0.65 13.90
CA VAL A 107 -9.85 0.26 14.82
C VAL A 107 -10.79 1.37 15.30
N MET A 108 -11.52 2.04 14.41
CA MET A 108 -12.44 3.11 14.80
C MET A 108 -13.56 2.64 15.74
N CYS A 109 -14.14 1.46 15.49
CA CYS A 109 -15.25 0.94 16.29
C CYS A 109 -14.80 0.41 17.67
N ASN A 110 -13.64 -0.26 17.74
CA ASN A 110 -13.19 -0.94 18.96
C ASN A 110 -12.14 -0.15 19.75
N PHE A 111 -11.38 0.71 19.08
CA PHE A 111 -10.28 1.50 19.64
C PHE A 111 -10.34 2.97 19.18
N PRO A 112 -11.48 3.68 19.36
CA PRO A 112 -11.70 5.01 18.81
C PRO A 112 -10.66 6.05 19.25
N ALA A 113 -10.03 5.86 20.42
CA ALA A 113 -8.97 6.72 20.92
C ALA A 113 -7.69 6.72 20.05
N LEU A 114 -7.54 5.75 19.15
CA LEU A 114 -6.41 5.67 18.20
C LEU A 114 -6.74 6.29 16.83
N ALA A 115 -8.00 6.62 16.55
CA ALA A 115 -8.45 7.07 15.23
C ALA A 115 -8.94 8.53 15.26
N ALA A 116 -8.17 9.44 14.66
CA ALA A 116 -8.60 10.83 14.44
C ALA A 116 -9.65 10.92 13.32
N SER A 117 -9.51 10.09 12.29
CA SER A 117 -10.51 9.91 11.24
C SER A 117 -10.29 8.59 10.50
N VAL A 118 -11.30 8.13 9.76
CA VAL A 118 -11.19 6.99 8.84
C VAL A 118 -11.61 7.40 7.44
N THR A 119 -10.81 7.02 6.43
CA THR A 119 -11.17 7.01 5.02
C THR A 119 -11.17 5.56 4.54
N SER A 120 -12.34 5.07 4.11
CA SER A 120 -12.53 3.70 3.62
C SER A 120 -12.71 3.73 2.10
N ILE A 121 -11.84 3.03 1.36
CA ILE A 121 -11.81 3.02 -0.10
C ILE A 121 -12.07 1.61 -0.61
N SER A 122 -13.10 1.42 -1.42
CA SER A 122 -13.43 0.13 -2.06
C SER A 122 -13.55 -1.02 -1.05
N ALA A 123 -14.08 -0.74 0.14
CA ALA A 123 -14.28 -1.72 1.20
C ALA A 123 -15.75 -1.75 1.61
N GLY A 124 -16.28 -2.96 1.80
CA GLY A 124 -17.58 -3.12 2.42
C GLY A 124 -17.56 -2.63 3.88
N SER A 125 -18.71 -2.18 4.37
CA SER A 125 -18.88 -1.95 5.79
C SER A 125 -18.78 -3.28 6.56
N THR A 126 -18.39 -3.25 7.83
CA THR A 126 -18.40 -4.42 8.74
C THR A 126 -19.84 -4.88 8.99
N VAL A 127 -20.47 -5.46 7.98
CA VAL A 127 -21.85 -5.93 8.03
C VAL A 127 -21.84 -7.45 8.01
N THR A 128 -22.69 -8.03 8.84
CA THR A 128 -22.82 -9.49 8.93
C THR A 128 -23.31 -10.07 7.60
N PRO A 129 -23.05 -11.35 7.30
CA PRO A 129 -23.65 -12.04 6.14
C PRO A 129 -25.18 -11.87 6.07
N LYS A 130 -25.84 -11.77 7.24
CA LYS A 130 -27.27 -11.47 7.36
C LYS A 130 -27.62 -10.10 6.79
N MET A 131 -26.85 -9.06 7.08
CA MET A 131 -27.06 -7.73 6.51
C MET A 131 -26.76 -7.66 5.01
N TYR A 132 -25.78 -8.41 4.51
CA TYR A 132 -25.58 -8.54 3.05
C TYR A 132 -26.84 -9.06 2.36
N ALA A 133 -27.44 -10.10 2.93
CA ALA A 133 -28.68 -10.68 2.43
C ALA A 133 -29.88 -9.71 2.55
N GLU A 134 -30.02 -9.02 3.68
CA GLU A 134 -31.11 -8.06 3.92
C GLU A 134 -31.02 -6.80 3.04
N LEU A 135 -29.80 -6.34 2.74
CA LEU A 135 -29.57 -5.19 1.86
C LEU A 135 -29.57 -5.54 0.37
N GLY A 136 -29.74 -6.82 0.02
CA GLY A 136 -29.65 -7.29 -1.37
C GLY A 136 -28.28 -7.06 -2.01
N MET A 137 -27.23 -6.93 -1.19
CA MET A 137 -25.87 -6.76 -1.66
C MET A 137 -25.29 -8.11 -2.06
N THR A 138 -24.92 -8.26 -3.32
CA THR A 138 -24.24 -9.46 -3.81
C THR A 138 -22.73 -9.27 -3.71
N SER A 139 -22.01 -10.32 -3.32
CA SER A 139 -20.56 -10.39 -3.48
C SER A 139 -20.16 -10.19 -4.95
N ALA A 140 -18.86 -9.97 -5.20
CA ALA A 140 -18.34 -9.97 -6.56
C ALA A 140 -18.79 -11.25 -7.29
N LYS A 141 -19.18 -11.13 -8.57
CA LYS A 141 -19.63 -12.26 -9.37
C LYS A 141 -18.54 -13.33 -9.38
N GLU A 142 -18.93 -14.60 -9.36
CA GLU A 142 -18.01 -15.74 -9.44
C GLU A 142 -17.03 -15.61 -10.63
N SER A 143 -17.52 -15.12 -11.78
CA SER A 143 -16.68 -14.87 -12.96
C SER A 143 -15.58 -13.83 -12.74
N THR A 144 -15.82 -12.84 -11.86
CA THR A 144 -14.79 -11.86 -11.48
C THR A 144 -13.69 -12.51 -10.67
N TRP A 145 -14.04 -13.39 -9.72
CA TRP A 145 -13.06 -14.13 -8.93
C TRP A 145 -12.25 -15.10 -9.78
N GLN A 146 -12.91 -15.85 -10.67
CA GLN A 146 -12.24 -16.75 -11.60
C GLN A 146 -11.19 -16.00 -12.43
N LYS A 147 -11.56 -14.85 -13.02
CA LYS A 147 -10.62 -14.06 -13.82
C LYS A 147 -9.43 -13.55 -13.01
N LEU A 148 -9.64 -13.15 -11.75
CA LEU A 148 -8.55 -12.72 -10.87
C LEU A 148 -7.61 -13.87 -10.49
N MET A 149 -8.16 -15.07 -10.31
CA MET A 149 -7.39 -16.27 -9.91
C MET A 149 -6.78 -17.01 -11.11
N GLU A 150 -7.16 -16.69 -12.36
CA GLU A 150 -6.54 -17.22 -13.57
C GLU A 150 -5.06 -16.83 -13.67
N ASN A 151 -4.68 -15.66 -13.16
CA ASN A 151 -3.28 -15.25 -13.12
C ASN A 151 -2.56 -16.04 -12.00
N GLN A 152 -1.67 -16.94 -12.40
CA GLN A 152 -0.85 -17.78 -11.52
C GLN A 152 0.61 -17.33 -11.57
N PRO A 153 0.97 -16.21 -10.92
CA PRO A 153 2.30 -15.62 -11.04
C PRO A 153 3.37 -16.56 -10.46
N THR A 154 4.47 -16.68 -11.18
CA THR A 154 5.62 -17.52 -10.85
C THR A 154 6.71 -16.77 -10.07
N GLY A 155 6.51 -15.47 -9.81
CA GLY A 155 7.51 -14.58 -9.22
C GLY A 155 8.53 -14.08 -10.24
N ASN A 156 8.28 -14.29 -11.54
CA ASN A 156 9.12 -13.81 -12.63
C ASN A 156 8.38 -12.72 -13.40
N PHE A 157 8.80 -11.46 -13.23
CA PHE A 157 8.15 -10.32 -13.86
C PHE A 157 7.93 -10.48 -15.37
N GLU A 158 8.98 -10.86 -16.11
CA GLU A 158 8.90 -10.96 -17.57
C GLU A 158 7.89 -12.04 -18.02
N LYS A 159 7.80 -13.14 -17.27
CA LYS A 159 6.84 -14.22 -17.55
C LYS A 159 5.42 -13.90 -17.09
N ASP A 160 5.30 -13.22 -15.95
CA ASP A 160 4.02 -13.00 -15.28
C ASP A 160 3.32 -11.72 -15.77
N LEU A 161 4.06 -10.80 -16.42
CA LEU A 161 3.56 -9.48 -16.81
C LEU A 161 2.30 -9.55 -17.68
N SER A 162 2.23 -10.47 -18.64
CA SER A 162 1.06 -10.59 -19.52
C SER A 162 -0.20 -10.97 -18.75
N GLY A 163 -0.10 -11.88 -17.79
CA GLY A 163 -1.23 -12.27 -16.93
C GLY A 163 -1.68 -11.11 -16.04
N TRP A 164 -0.73 -10.37 -15.48
CA TRP A 164 -1.04 -9.16 -14.71
C TRP A 164 -1.72 -8.07 -15.55
N VAL A 165 -1.20 -7.77 -16.74
CA VAL A 165 -1.78 -6.77 -17.64
C VAL A 165 -3.20 -7.17 -18.05
N GLU A 166 -3.46 -8.46 -18.28
CA GLU A 166 -4.82 -8.95 -18.57
C GLU A 166 -5.77 -8.76 -17.38
N SER A 167 -5.31 -9.08 -16.15
CA SER A 167 -6.07 -8.81 -14.93
C SER A 167 -6.38 -7.32 -14.75
N TRP A 168 -5.39 -6.44 -14.96
CA TRP A 168 -5.59 -4.99 -14.88
C TRP A 168 -6.56 -4.49 -15.94
N ARG A 169 -6.47 -5.00 -17.17
CA ARG A 169 -7.39 -4.64 -18.26
C ARG A 169 -8.82 -5.04 -17.93
N PHE A 170 -9.02 -6.24 -17.37
CA PHE A 170 -10.33 -6.69 -16.93
C PHE A 170 -10.88 -5.81 -15.79
N LEU A 171 -10.06 -5.49 -14.79
CA LEU A 171 -10.45 -4.63 -13.66
C LEU A 171 -10.71 -3.17 -14.07
N ASN A 172 -10.09 -2.69 -15.16
CA ASN A 172 -10.34 -1.36 -15.71
C ASN A 172 -11.76 -1.22 -16.31
N GLY A 173 -12.43 -2.34 -16.57
CA GLY A 173 -13.75 -2.39 -17.19
C GLY A 173 -13.75 -1.71 -18.57
N ASP A 174 -14.78 -0.93 -18.85
CA ASP A 174 -15.00 -0.33 -20.18
C ASP A 174 -14.28 1.01 -20.37
N ARG A 175 -13.42 1.42 -19.43
CA ARG A 175 -12.64 2.67 -19.54
C ARG A 175 -11.45 2.46 -20.49
N PRO A 176 -10.92 3.55 -21.11
CA PRO A 176 -9.65 3.48 -21.81
C PRO A 176 -8.56 2.89 -20.90
N PHE A 177 -7.84 1.88 -21.40
CA PHE A 177 -6.82 1.19 -20.63
C PHE A 177 -5.45 1.75 -20.95
N ASP A 178 -4.78 2.33 -19.94
CA ASP A 178 -3.39 2.75 -20.03
C ASP A 178 -2.47 1.57 -19.70
N GLU A 179 -2.07 0.85 -20.74
CA GLU A 179 -1.19 -0.30 -20.62
C GLU A 179 0.20 0.07 -20.09
N GLN A 180 0.70 1.26 -20.45
CA GLN A 180 2.02 1.71 -19.99
C GLN A 180 2.01 1.93 -18.48
N ALA A 181 0.96 2.59 -17.96
CA ALA A 181 0.77 2.75 -16.52
C ALA A 181 0.61 1.39 -15.81
N ALA A 182 -0.14 0.44 -16.39
CA ALA A 182 -0.31 -0.90 -15.83
C ALA A 182 1.00 -1.69 -15.76
N VAL A 183 1.84 -1.62 -16.81
CA VAL A 183 3.16 -2.26 -16.83
C VAL A 183 4.09 -1.62 -15.81
N GLN A 184 4.13 -0.29 -15.74
CA GLN A 184 4.93 0.43 -14.75
C GLN A 184 4.54 0.08 -13.32
N TYR A 185 3.23 0.06 -13.04
CA TYR A 185 2.69 -0.32 -11.75
C TYR A 185 3.05 -1.77 -11.39
N THR A 186 2.84 -2.71 -12.31
CA THR A 186 3.18 -4.13 -12.11
C THR A 186 4.69 -4.32 -11.89
N SER A 187 5.53 -3.58 -12.61
CA SER A 187 6.97 -3.62 -12.41
C SER A 187 7.35 -3.10 -11.04
N ALA A 188 6.71 -2.03 -10.56
CA ALA A 188 6.95 -1.52 -9.21
C ALA A 188 6.52 -2.54 -8.13
N LEU A 189 5.45 -3.30 -8.36
CA LEU A 189 4.99 -4.36 -7.47
C LEU A 189 5.93 -5.58 -7.44
N ILE A 190 6.41 -6.04 -8.60
CA ILE A 190 7.16 -7.30 -8.73
C ILE A 190 8.68 -7.11 -8.69
N CYS A 191 9.20 -6.00 -9.24
CA CYS A 191 10.64 -5.74 -9.39
C CYS A 191 11.25 -4.89 -8.26
N TRP A 192 10.51 -4.57 -7.19
CA TRP A 192 11.12 -3.91 -6.03
C TRP A 192 12.22 -4.82 -5.45
N ARG A 193 13.45 -4.29 -5.37
CA ARG A 193 14.68 -5.10 -5.23
C ARG A 193 15.11 -5.31 -3.77
N PRO A 194 15.59 -6.52 -3.40
CA PRO A 194 16.31 -6.81 -2.15
C PRO A 194 17.65 -6.08 -1.96
N ALA A 195 18.13 -5.32 -2.96
CA ALA A 195 19.49 -4.76 -2.97
C ALA A 195 19.76 -3.67 -1.92
N GLN A 196 18.76 -3.29 -1.11
CA GLN A 196 18.91 -2.29 -0.04
C GLN A 196 19.23 -2.91 1.34
N PHE A 197 19.27 -4.24 1.49
CA PHE A 197 19.56 -4.91 2.77
C PHE A 197 20.65 -5.99 2.63
N PRO A 198 21.94 -5.62 2.58
CA PRO A 198 23.02 -6.59 2.56
C PRO A 198 23.13 -7.28 3.93
N GLY A 199 22.66 -8.53 4.05
CA GLY A 199 22.91 -9.34 5.25
C GLY A 199 21.92 -10.45 5.59
N ARG A 200 20.69 -10.45 5.04
CA ARG A 200 19.74 -11.54 5.32
C ARG A 200 19.80 -12.62 4.23
N ASN A 201 20.45 -13.74 4.56
CA ASN A 201 20.29 -15.01 3.87
C ASN A 201 18.85 -15.49 4.12
N GLN A 202 17.91 -15.13 3.25
CA GLN A 202 16.66 -15.87 3.12
C GLN A 202 16.76 -16.73 1.87
N SER A 203 16.71 -18.04 2.08
CA SER A 203 16.69 -19.07 1.05
C SER A 203 15.35 -19.06 0.32
N TYR A 204 15.19 -18.12 -0.60
CA TYR A 204 14.24 -18.22 -1.71
C TYR A 204 15.04 -18.12 -3.02
N PRO A 205 14.63 -18.82 -4.09
CA PRO A 205 15.47 -19.04 -5.24
C PRO A 205 15.81 -17.70 -5.88
N ARG A 206 17.12 -17.41 -5.96
CA ARG A 206 17.65 -16.27 -6.72
C ARG A 206 17.19 -16.44 -8.16
N HIS A 207 16.27 -15.61 -8.60
CA HIS A 207 15.89 -15.56 -10.01
C HIS A 207 16.43 -14.26 -10.60
N ASP A 208 17.73 -14.32 -10.95
CA ASP A 208 18.58 -13.26 -11.50
C ASP A 208 18.20 -12.81 -12.94
N HIS A 209 16.93 -12.86 -13.33
CA HIS A 209 16.53 -12.72 -14.74
C HIS A 209 15.53 -11.60 -15.01
N CYS A 210 15.56 -10.51 -14.23
CA CYS A 210 15.10 -9.23 -14.77
C CYS A 210 16.25 -8.68 -15.64
N SER A 211 16.15 -8.87 -16.96
CA SER A 211 17.19 -8.44 -17.89
C SER A 211 17.45 -6.94 -17.72
N LYS A 212 18.73 -6.53 -17.70
CA LYS A 212 19.20 -5.15 -17.44
C LYS A 212 18.73 -4.12 -18.49
N HIS A 213 17.83 -4.49 -19.41
CA HIS A 213 17.48 -3.71 -20.59
C HIS A 213 16.20 -2.87 -20.49
N SER A 214 15.29 -3.10 -19.53
CA SER A 214 14.10 -2.22 -19.37
C SER A 214 14.23 -1.15 -18.28
N CYS A 215 15.20 -1.27 -17.36
CA CYS A 215 15.34 -0.35 -16.21
C CYS A 215 16.44 0.72 -16.35
N LYS A 216 17.00 0.95 -17.56
CA LYS A 216 18.02 2.00 -17.75
C LYS A 216 17.46 3.39 -18.03
N ASP A 217 16.22 3.48 -18.47
CA ASP A 217 15.59 4.77 -18.77
C ASP A 217 14.73 5.23 -17.61
N GLY A 218 15.41 5.66 -16.54
CA GLY A 218 14.85 6.68 -15.66
C GLY A 218 14.65 7.93 -16.51
N LEU A 219 13.45 8.06 -17.09
CA LEU A 219 13.05 9.21 -17.88
C LEU A 219 13.29 10.46 -17.01
N ARG A 220 14.35 11.22 -17.32
CA ARG A 220 14.49 12.59 -16.87
C ARG A 220 13.31 13.36 -17.45
N VAL A 221 12.26 13.54 -16.66
CA VAL A 221 11.24 14.54 -16.98
C VAL A 221 11.97 15.87 -16.95
N GLY A 222 12.17 16.45 -18.13
CA GLY A 222 12.86 17.72 -18.31
C GLY A 222 12.15 18.81 -17.52
N LEU A 223 12.75 19.22 -16.41
CA LEU A 223 12.45 20.50 -15.79
C LEU A 223 12.95 21.57 -16.78
N SER A 224 12.03 22.10 -17.59
CA SER A 224 12.29 23.32 -18.34
C SER A 224 12.51 24.44 -17.32
N SER A 225 13.74 24.92 -17.28
CA SER A 225 14.21 26.02 -16.46
C SER A 225 13.69 27.35 -17.01
N THR A 226 12.48 27.75 -16.66
CA THR A 226 12.03 29.16 -16.77
C THR A 226 10.75 29.38 -15.97
N CYS A 227 10.88 29.74 -14.69
CA CYS A 227 9.99 30.71 -14.06
C CYS A 227 10.71 31.30 -12.84
N HIS A 228 11.62 32.25 -13.11
CA HIS A 228 12.10 33.16 -12.09
C HIS A 228 11.10 34.30 -11.90
N SER A 229 10.93 34.68 -10.64
CA SER A 229 10.35 35.94 -10.16
C SER A 229 8.82 36.07 -10.20
N ARG A 230 8.24 35.99 -9.00
CA ARG A 230 7.43 37.02 -8.34
C ARG A 230 6.50 36.30 -7.37
N PHE A 231 6.78 36.39 -6.08
CA PHE A 231 5.81 36.74 -5.04
C PHE A 231 6.61 36.88 -3.74
N GLY A 232 6.72 38.13 -3.27
CA GLY A 232 7.41 38.48 -2.04
C GLY A 232 6.66 37.97 -0.81
N ARG A 233 7.42 37.60 0.21
CA ARG A 233 6.91 37.33 1.56
C ARG A 233 6.34 38.61 2.17
N PRO A 234 5.18 38.58 2.82
CA PRO A 234 4.87 39.52 3.90
C PRO A 234 5.35 38.93 5.23
N THR A 235 6.13 39.74 5.93
CA THR A 235 6.61 39.55 7.29
C THR A 235 5.47 39.53 8.30
N ARG A 236 5.59 38.66 9.32
CA ARG A 236 4.90 38.78 10.61
C ARG A 236 5.20 40.15 11.23
N SER A 237 4.18 40.82 11.76
CA SER A 237 4.33 41.82 12.81
C SER A 237 3.17 41.70 13.80
N ASP A 238 3.51 41.79 15.07
CA ASP A 238 2.66 41.63 16.24
C ASP A 238 1.42 42.52 16.28
N ARG A 239 0.31 41.95 16.78
CA ARG A 239 -0.53 42.44 17.88
C ARG A 239 -1.58 41.40 18.26
#